data_AF-A0A7Y1T9T2-F1
#
_entry.id   AF-A0A7Y1T9T2-F1
#
_cell.length_a   1.000
_cell.length_b   1.000
_cell.length_c   1.000
_cell.angle_alpha   90.00
_cell.angle_beta   90.00
_cell.angle_gamma   90.00
#
_symmetry.space_group_name_H-M   'P 1'
#
loop_
_entity.id
_entity.type
_entity.pdbx_description
1 polymer ?
#
loop_
_entity_poly.entity_id
_entity_poly.type
_entity_poly.pdbx_seq_one_letter_code
_entity_poly.pdbx_strand_id
1 'polypeptide(L)' 'MKDAVIVSAARTPIGKAYRGAFNNLESPSLSAHAVAAAVARSGVDTGEIDDCIIGAALQQGS' A
#
# COMPACT_ATOMS: atom_id res chain seq x y z
N MET A 1 15.57 20.85 11.90
CA MET A 1 15.32 19.40 12.05
C MET A 1 15.32 18.81 10.65
N LYS A 2 16.15 17.80 10.36
CA LYS A 2 16.28 17.17 9.01
C LYS A 2 16.10 15.64 9.11
N ASP A 3 15.42 15.18 10.14
CA ASP A 3 15.32 13.77 10.44
C ASP A 3 14.08 13.19 9.77
N ALA A 4 14.26 12.14 8.96
CA ALA A 4 13.17 11.38 8.40
C ALA A 4 12.67 10.37 9.44
N VAL A 5 11.35 10.35 9.66
CA VAL A 5 10.69 9.46 10.62
C VAL A 5 9.59 8.64 9.95
N ILE A 6 9.34 7.44 10.47
CA ILE A 6 8.23 6.59 10.03
C ILE A 6 7.05 6.82 10.97
N VAL A 7 5.98 7.41 10.46
CA VAL A 7 4.80 7.77 11.27
C VAL A 7 3.71 6.68 11.27
N SER A 8 3.71 5.79 10.29
CA SER A 8 2.73 4.71 10.17
C SER A 8 3.22 3.59 9.26
N ALA A 9 2.68 2.38 9.46
CA ALA A 9 2.92 1.23 8.61
C ALA A 9 1.68 0.33 8.54
N ALA A 10 1.45 -0.23 7.36
CA ALA A 10 0.37 -1.17 7.08
C ALA A 10 0.80 -2.18 6.03
N ARG A 11 0.14 -3.34 6.02
CA ARG A 11 0.27 -4.33 4.95
C ARG A 11 -1.03 -5.10 4.77
N THR A 12 -1.20 -5.69 3.61
CA THR A 12 -2.23 -6.72 3.39
C THR A 12 -1.77 -8.06 4.00
N PRO A 13 -2.68 -9.03 4.15
CA PRO A 13 -2.30 -10.43 4.26
C PRO A 13 -1.53 -10.88 3.01
N ILE A 14 -0.80 -12.00 3.12
CA ILE A 14 -0.09 -12.61 2.00
C ILE A 14 -0.90 -13.83 1.54
N GLY A 15 -1.33 -13.82 0.28
CA GLY A 15 -2.03 -14.93 -0.37
C GLY A 15 -1.09 -15.83 -1.17
N LYS A 16 -1.49 -17.08 -1.40
CA LYS A 16 -0.79 -17.96 -2.36
C LYS A 16 -1.13 -17.53 -3.79
N ALA A 17 -0.13 -17.31 -4.64
CA ALA A 17 -0.35 -17.03 -6.06
C ALA A 17 -1.16 -18.16 -6.73
N TYR A 18 -2.06 -17.81 -7.64
CA TYR A 18 -2.92 -18.70 -8.44
C TYR A 18 -3.92 -19.57 -7.68
N ARG A 19 -3.83 -19.69 -6.35
CA ARG A 19 -4.73 -20.53 -5.53
C ARG A 19 -5.07 -19.93 -4.17
N GLY A 20 -4.95 -18.62 -4.01
CA GLY A 20 -5.16 -17.91 -2.75
C GLY A 20 -6.33 -16.92 -2.80
N ALA A 21 -6.57 -16.29 -1.66
CA ALA A 21 -7.71 -15.40 -1.45
C ALA A 21 -7.73 -14.14 -2.34
N PHE A 22 -6.59 -13.76 -2.93
CA PHE A 22 -6.45 -12.53 -3.73
C PHE A 22 -6.35 -12.78 -5.23
N ASN A 23 -6.62 -13.99 -5.72
CA ASN A 23 -6.47 -14.30 -7.15
C ASN A 23 -7.39 -13.49 -8.07
N ASN A 24 -8.52 -13.00 -7.55
CA ASN A 24 -9.50 -12.20 -8.29
C ASN A 24 -9.40 -10.71 -7.93
N LEU A 25 -8.25 -10.27 -7.39
CA LEU A 25 -8.02 -8.88 -7.00
C LEU A 25 -6.81 -8.33 -7.74
N GLU A 26 -7.02 -7.20 -8.41
CA GLU A 26 -5.94 -6.52 -9.13
C GLU A 26 -4.92 -5.90 -8.18
N SER A 27 -3.66 -5.86 -8.62
CA SER A 27 -2.55 -5.34 -7.81
C SER A 27 -2.77 -3.90 -7.31
N PRO A 28 -3.30 -2.94 -8.10
CA PRO A 28 -3.57 -1.59 -7.61
C PRO A 28 -4.56 -1.56 -6.45
N SER A 29 -5.61 -2.39 -6.50
CA SER A 29 -6.60 -2.49 -5.43
C SER A 29 -6.00 -3.02 -4.13
N LEU A 30 -5.09 -4.01 -4.22
CA LEU A 30 -4.39 -4.55 -3.06
C LEU A 30 -3.45 -3.51 -2.43
N SER A 31 -2.70 -2.78 -3.26
CA SER A 31 -1.80 -1.70 -2.81
C SER A 31 -2.58 -0.55 -2.17
N ALA A 32 -3.69 -0.13 -2.79
CA ALA A 32 -4.56 0.93 -2.27
C ALA A 32 -5.09 0.59 -0.86
N HIS A 33 -5.44 -0.67 -0.61
CA HIS A 33 -5.90 -1.10 0.71
C HIS A 33 -4.84 -0.90 1.80
N ALA A 34 -3.58 -1.25 1.52
CA ALA A 34 -2.49 -1.04 2.47
C ALA A 34 -2.19 0.46 2.67
N VAL A 35 -2.12 1.24 1.59
CA VAL A 35 -1.83 2.68 1.64
C VAL A 35 -2.90 3.42 2.44
N ALA A 36 -4.19 3.19 2.14
CA ALA A 36 -5.29 3.83 2.85
C ALA A 36 -5.25 3.54 4.36
N ALA A 37 -4.94 2.30 4.74
CA ALA A 37 -4.82 1.92 6.14
C ALA A 37 -3.59 2.52 6.84
N ALA A 38 -2.49 2.76 6.12
CA ALA A 38 -1.31 3.45 6.67
C ALA A 38 -1.61 4.94 6.89
N VAL A 39 -2.17 5.61 5.88
CA VAL A 39 -2.51 7.04 5.94
C VAL A 39 -3.54 7.30 7.06
N ALA A 40 -4.62 6.53 7.12
CA ALA A 40 -5.64 6.68 8.16
C ALA A 40 -5.08 6.52 9.59
N ARG A 41 -4.10 5.62 9.78
CA ARG A 41 -3.42 5.42 11.08
C ARG A 41 -2.43 6.52 11.43
N SER A 42 -1.86 7.20 10.44
CA SER A 42 -0.88 8.27 10.65
C SER A 42 -1.52 9.55 11.19
N GLY A 43 -2.81 9.78 10.90
CA GLY A 43 -3.48 11.04 11.20
C GLY A 43 -3.03 12.22 10.35
N VAL A 44 -2.18 12.00 9.34
CA VAL A 44 -1.73 13.00 8.37
C VAL A 44 -2.90 13.36 7.44
N ASP A 45 -3.06 14.65 7.13
CA ASP A 45 -3.99 15.07 6.08
C ASP A 45 -3.48 14.56 4.73
N THR A 46 -4.34 13.85 4.01
CA THR A 46 -4.06 13.38 2.65
C THR A 46 -3.58 14.47 1.70
N GLY A 47 -4.01 15.72 1.90
CA GLY A 47 -3.58 16.88 1.09
C GLY A 47 -2.12 17.29 1.30
N GLU A 48 -1.47 16.83 2.38
CA GLU A 48 -0.05 17.11 2.68
C GLU A 48 0.91 16.04 2.12
N ILE A 49 0.39 14.99 1.47
CA ILE A 49 1.22 13.95 0.86
C ILE A 49 1.70 14.42 -0.50
N ASP A 50 2.99 14.75 -0.60
CA ASP A 50 3.61 15.23 -1.85
C ASP A 50 3.86 14.09 -2.87
N ASP A 51 4.29 12.92 -2.39
CA ASP A 51 4.75 11.82 -3.24
C ASP A 51 4.21 10.45 -2.79
N CYS A 52 3.95 9.58 -3.77
CA CYS A 52 3.59 8.18 -3.55
C CYS A 52 4.46 7.26 -4.42
N ILE A 53 5.36 6.50 -3.80
CA ILE A 53 6.29 5.59 -4.49
C ILE A 53 5.83 4.15 -4.27
N ILE A 54 5.47 3.46 -5.36
CA ILE A 54 5.02 2.06 -5.33
C ILE A 54 6.02 1.17 -6.05
N GLY A 55 6.62 0.23 -5.31
CA GLY A 55 7.51 -0.78 -5.87
C GLY A 55 6.75 -2.00 -6.38
N ALA A 56 7.02 -2.42 -7.62
CA ALA A 56 6.48 -3.66 -8.20
C ALA A 56 7.53 -4.34 -9.07
N ALA A 57 7.78 -5.64 -8.84
CA ALA A 57 8.72 -6.43 -9.63
C ALA A 57 8.08 -7.01 -10.90
N LEU A 58 6.80 -7.39 -10.82
CA LEU A 58 5.98 -7.81 -11.95
C LEU A 58 4.67 -7.04 -11.86
N GLN A 59 4.39 -6.22 -12.85
CA GLN A 59 3.08 -5.60 -13.02
C GLN A 59 2.17 -6.68 -13.61
N GLN A 60 1.48 -7.43 -12.75
CA GLN A 60 0.40 -8.34 -13.15
C GLN A 60 -0.93 -7.81 -12.62
N GLY A 61 -1.89 -7.71 -13.52
CA GLY A 61 -3.11 -6.90 -13.38
C GLY A 61 -3.17 -6.00 -14.60
N SER A 62 -4.02 -6.38 -15.57
CA SER A 62 -4.46 -5.50 -16.65
C SER A 62 -5.45 -4.49 -16.11
#